data_AF-A0A923B8I1-F1
#
_entry.id   AF-A0A923B8I1-F1
#
_cell.length_a   1.000
_cell.length_b   1.000
_cell.length_c   1.000
_cell.angle_alpha   90.00
_cell.angle_beta   90.00
_cell.angle_gamma   90.00
#
_symmetry.space_group_name_H-M   'P 1'
#
loop_
_entity.id
_entity.type
_entity.pdbx_description
1 polymer ?
#
loop_
_entity_poly.entity_id
_entity_poly.type
_entity_poly.pdbx_seq_one_letter_code
_entity_poly.pdbx_strand_id
1 'polypeptide(L)'
;MSLEVNAATARLVREMNAAEETIADALVASAGLLHTAATASREVSDTPVLQAQAALLHLNKMVASILEARGEALRVHGQLLDIGREMGATETPYCPPVKAFGAEQQKAA
;
A
#
# COMPACT_ATOMS: atom_id res chain seq x y z
N MET A 1 9.17 13.40 -22.60
CA MET A 1 8.82 13.76 -21.20
C MET A 1 7.52 13.15 -20.72
N SER A 2 6.43 13.10 -21.50
CA SER A 2 5.15 12.49 -21.07
C SER A 2 5.24 10.98 -20.76
N LEU A 3 6.00 10.21 -21.52
CA LEU A 3 6.20 8.77 -21.28
C LEU A 3 6.89 8.48 -19.94
N GLU A 4 7.87 9.31 -19.54
CA GLU A 4 8.56 9.18 -18.24
C GLU A 4 7.62 9.46 -17.06
N VAL A 5 6.76 10.48 -17.20
CA VAL A 5 5.74 10.83 -16.20
C VAL A 5 4.74 9.69 -16.04
N ASN A 6 4.24 9.13 -17.14
CA ASN A 6 3.30 8.00 -17.10
C ASN A 6 3.94 6.75 -16.49
N ALA A 7 5.20 6.46 -16.79
CA ALA A 7 5.93 5.34 -16.19
C ALA A 7 6.21 5.55 -14.69
N ALA A 8 6.47 6.78 -14.25
CA ALA A 8 6.61 7.13 -12.83
C ALA A 8 5.27 6.98 -12.10
N THR A 9 4.17 7.52 -12.62
CA THR A 9 2.82 7.38 -12.04
C THR A 9 2.42 5.92 -11.91
N ALA A 10 2.63 5.11 -12.95
CA ALA A 10 2.30 3.68 -12.91
C ALA A 10 3.12 2.92 -11.85
N ARG A 11 4.38 3.32 -11.60
CA ARG A 11 5.19 2.76 -10.51
C ARG A 11 4.65 3.16 -9.15
N LEU A 12 4.40 4.45 -8.93
CA LEU A 12 3.88 4.97 -7.67
C LEU A 12 2.54 4.33 -7.28
N VAL A 13 1.61 4.16 -8.23
CA VAL A 13 0.32 3.50 -7.96
C VAL A 13 0.51 2.06 -7.51
N ARG A 14 1.40 1.30 -8.17
CA ARG A 14 1.69 -0.09 -7.77
C ARG A 14 2.34 -0.16 -6.40
N GLU A 15 3.34 0.67 -6.15
CA GLU A 15 4.07 0.70 -4.87
C GLU A 15 3.16 1.13 -3.72
N MET A 16 2.29 2.13 -3.94
CA MET A 16 1.32 2.59 -2.94
C MET A 16 0.31 1.49 -2.59
N ASN A 17 -0.30 0.86 -3.60
CA ASN A 17 -1.27 -0.22 -3.37
C ASN A 17 -0.64 -1.40 -2.61
N ALA A 18 0.58 -1.79 -2.99
CA ALA A 18 1.29 -2.87 -2.32
C ALA A 18 1.63 -2.51 -0.86
N ALA A 19 2.02 -1.26 -0.61
CA ALA A 19 2.30 -0.78 0.75
C ALA A 19 1.04 -0.78 1.63
N GLU A 20 -0.09 -0.29 1.12
CA GLU A 20 -1.37 -0.28 1.83
C GLU A 20 -1.86 -1.69 2.17
N GLU A 21 -1.75 -2.63 1.23
CA GLU A 21 -2.09 -4.04 1.44
C GLU A 21 -1.20 -4.66 2.52
N THR A 22 0.11 -4.44 2.44
CA THR A 22 1.08 -4.96 3.42
C THR A 22 0.79 -4.42 4.83
N ILE A 23 0.44 -3.14 4.96
CA ILE A 23 0.07 -2.53 6.24
C ILE A 23 -1.23 -3.14 6.79
N ALA A 24 -2.22 -3.39 5.91
CA ALA A 24 -3.47 -4.02 6.30
C ALA A 24 -3.25 -5.46 6.81
N ASP A 25 -2.42 -6.24 6.12
CA ASP A 25 -2.05 -7.59 6.55
C ASP A 25 -1.29 -7.59 7.87
N ALA A 26 -0.33 -6.67 8.03
CA ALA A 26 0.41 -6.48 9.28
C ALA A 26 -0.53 -6.15 10.46
N LEU A 27 -1.58 -5.35 10.22
CA LEU A 27 -2.58 -5.02 11.22
C LEU A 27 -3.36 -6.28 11.64
N VAL A 28 -3.82 -7.09 10.68
CA VAL A 28 -4.54 -8.33 10.96
C VAL A 28 -3.67 -9.30 11.76
N ALA A 29 -2.43 -9.52 11.33
CA ALA A 29 -1.50 -10.41 12.00
C ALA A 29 -1.19 -9.94 13.44
N SER A 30 -0.97 -8.64 13.62
CA SER A 30 -0.68 -8.04 14.94
C SER A 30 -1.87 -8.10 15.89
N ALA A 31 -3.08 -7.85 15.40
CA ALA A 31 -4.30 -7.96 16.18
C ALA A 31 -4.57 -9.42 16.60
N GLY A 32 -4.33 -10.38 15.70
CA GLY A 32 -4.39 -11.81 16.00
C GLY A 32 -3.38 -12.24 17.06
N LEU A 33 -2.15 -11.72 17.00
CA LEU A 33 -1.13 -11.96 18.01
C LEU A 33 -1.53 -11.39 19.38
N LEU A 34 -2.06 -10.16 19.43
CA LEU A 34 -2.58 -9.55 20.66
C LEU A 34 -3.70 -10.39 21.28
N HIS A 35 -4.66 -10.83 20.47
CA HIS A 35 -5.75 -11.70 20.92
C HIS A 35 -5.21 -13.01 21.50
N THR A 36 -4.29 -13.67 20.79
CA THR A 36 -3.68 -14.94 21.22
C THR A 36 -2.91 -14.76 22.52
N ALA A 37 -2.13 -13.68 22.66
CA ALA A 37 -1.39 -13.38 23.88
C ALA A 37 -2.31 -13.11 25.08
N ALA A 38 -3.43 -12.41 24.87
CA ALA A 38 -4.42 -12.14 25.92
C ALA A 38 -5.18 -13.41 26.35
N THR A 39 -5.43 -14.32 25.41
CA THR A 39 -6.01 -15.63 25.72
C THR A 39 -5.03 -16.49 26.51
N ALA A 40 -3.76 -16.54 26.07
CA ALA A 40 -2.72 -17.29 26.75
C ALA A 40 -2.46 -16.79 28.18
N SER A 41 -2.46 -15.47 28.40
CA SER A 41 -2.28 -14.91 29.76
C SER A 41 -3.42 -15.27 30.73
N ARG A 42 -4.61 -15.59 30.20
CA ARG A 42 -5.76 -16.07 30.99
C ARG A 42 -5.70 -17.57 31.28
N GLU A 43 -5.23 -18.35 30.31
CA GLU A 43 -5.32 -19.82 30.34
C GLU A 43 -4.11 -20.49 31.02
N VAL A 44 -2.95 -19.84 31.01
CA VAL A 44 -1.73 -20.39 31.59
C VAL A 44 -1.58 -19.92 33.05
N SER A 45 -1.78 -20.84 33.99
CA SER A 45 -1.85 -20.57 35.43
C SER A 45 -0.56 -20.07 36.08
N ASP A 46 0.61 -20.32 35.47
CA ASP A 46 1.92 -19.96 36.02
C ASP A 46 2.55 -18.74 35.31
N THR A 47 1.73 -17.96 34.60
CA THR A 47 2.21 -16.79 33.86
C THR A 47 2.56 -15.66 34.83
N PRO A 48 3.77 -15.08 34.75
CA PRO A 48 4.11 -13.89 35.54
C PRO A 48 3.25 -12.69 35.13
N VAL A 49 2.29 -12.33 35.98
CA VAL A 49 1.24 -11.33 35.69
C VAL A 49 1.80 -10.00 35.19
N LEU A 50 2.84 -9.48 35.86
CA LEU A 50 3.45 -8.20 35.50
C LEU A 50 4.11 -8.23 34.12
N GLN A 51 4.80 -9.33 33.79
CA GLN A 51 5.47 -9.48 32.48
C GLN A 51 4.46 -9.68 31.36
N ALA A 52 3.42 -10.48 31.59
CA ALA A 52 2.34 -10.65 30.63
C ALA A 52 1.60 -9.34 30.35
N GLN A 53 1.29 -8.56 31.40
CA GLN A 53 0.65 -7.26 31.23
C GLN A 53 1.56 -6.27 30.47
N ALA A 54 2.86 -6.24 30.78
CA ALA A 54 3.81 -5.42 30.03
C ALA A 54 3.87 -5.82 28.55
N ALA A 55 3.90 -7.12 28.24
CA ALA A 55 3.88 -7.62 26.87
C ALA A 55 2.60 -7.20 26.12
N LEU A 56 1.43 -7.31 26.76
CA LEU A 56 0.16 -6.87 26.18
C LEU A 56 0.12 -5.36 25.91
N LEU A 57 0.67 -4.54 26.80
CA LEU A 57 0.79 -3.10 26.59
C LEU A 57 1.68 -2.78 25.38
N HIS A 58 2.80 -3.48 25.23
CA HIS A 58 3.69 -3.32 24.07
C HIS A 58 3.02 -3.76 22.76
N LEU A 59 2.30 -4.89 22.77
CA LEU A 59 1.53 -5.35 21.61
C LEU A 59 0.42 -4.37 21.24
N ASN A 60 -0.30 -3.81 22.22
CA ASN A 60 -1.32 -2.80 21.96
C ASN A 60 -0.71 -1.53 21.34
N LYS A 61 0.45 -1.08 21.84
CA LYS A 61 1.18 0.05 21.26
C LYS A 61 1.60 -0.22 19.82
N MET A 62 2.04 -1.45 19.53
CA MET A 62 2.37 -1.88 18.16
C MET A 62 1.15 -1.80 17.24
N VAL A 63 0.00 -2.35 17.65
CA VAL A 63 -1.26 -2.28 16.87
C VAL A 63 -1.69 -0.83 16.63
N ALA A 64 -1.64 0.03 17.66
CA ALA A 64 -1.95 1.45 17.51
C ALA A 64 -1.04 2.15 16.49
N SER A 65 0.28 1.87 16.53
CA SER A 65 1.23 2.46 15.58
C SER A 65 0.99 2.02 14.14
N ILE A 66 0.54 0.78 13.92
CA ILE A 66 0.20 0.28 12.58
C ILE A 66 -1.07 0.98 12.07
N LEU A 67 -2.07 1.21 12.94
CA LEU A 67 -3.26 1.98 12.58
C LEU A 67 -2.91 3.41 12.15
N GLU A 68 -2.02 4.08 12.89
CA GLU A 68 -1.51 5.40 12.53
C GLU A 68 -0.78 5.37 11.18
N ALA A 69 0.12 4.40 10.98
CA ALA A 69 0.85 4.22 9.72
C ALA A 69 -0.09 4.00 8.52
N ARG A 70 -1.17 3.24 8.71
CA ARG A 70 -2.20 3.05 7.68
C ARG A 70 -2.92 4.36 7.33
N GLY A 71 -3.27 5.15 8.34
CA GLY A 71 -3.88 6.46 8.13
C GLY A 71 -2.98 7.41 7.35
N GLU A 72 -1.68 7.42 7.67
CA GLU A 72 -0.71 8.24 6.95
C GLU A 72 -0.49 7.75 5.51
N ALA A 73 -0.44 6.43 5.27
CA ALA A 73 -0.33 5.87 3.92
C ALA A 73 -1.50 6.33 3.03
N LEU A 74 -2.73 6.24 3.53
CA LEU A 74 -3.92 6.72 2.79
C LEU A 74 -3.88 8.23 2.52
N ARG A 75 -3.33 9.02 3.44
CA ARG A 75 -3.18 10.47 3.27
C ARG A 75 -2.16 10.79 2.18
N VAL A 76 -1.01 10.11 2.19
CA VAL A 76 0.02 10.24 1.16
C VAL A 76 -0.52 9.81 -0.20
N HIS A 77 -1.31 8.74 -0.28
CA HIS A 77 -1.98 8.33 -1.52
C HIS A 77 -2.85 9.47 -2.07
N GLY A 78 -3.70 10.09 -1.24
CA GLY A 78 -4.50 11.25 -1.64
C GLY A 78 -3.65 12.41 -2.17
N GLN A 79 -2.57 12.76 -1.46
CA GLN A 79 -1.65 13.82 -1.88
C GLN A 79 -0.95 13.52 -3.21
N LEU A 80 -0.53 12.27 -3.43
CA LEU A 80 0.08 11.85 -4.69
C LEU A 80 -0.92 11.88 -5.86
N LEU A 81 -2.20 11.58 -5.61
CA LEU A 81 -3.25 11.73 -6.62
C LEU A 81 -3.44 13.20 -7.00
N ASP A 82 -3.44 14.10 -6.04
CA ASP A 82 -3.57 15.54 -6.31
C ASP A 82 -2.37 16.08 -7.10
N ILE A 83 -1.14 15.69 -6.74
CA ILE A 83 0.06 16.00 -7.52
C ILE A 83 -0.05 15.43 -8.94
N GLY A 84 -0.52 14.18 -9.08
CA GLY A 84 -0.73 13.55 -10.39
C GLY A 84 -1.72 14.32 -11.26
N ARG A 85 -2.78 14.88 -10.68
CA ARG A 85 -3.76 15.73 -11.38
C ARG A 85 -3.14 17.05 -11.82
N GLU A 86 -2.41 17.73 -10.94
CA GLU A 86 -1.73 18.99 -11.26
C GLU A 86 -0.70 18.82 -12.39
N MET A 87 -0.03 17.66 -12.44
CA MET A 87 0.96 17.33 -13.46
C MET A 87 0.35 16.80 -14.77
N GLY A 88 -0.98 16.69 -14.87
CA GLY A 88 -1.66 16.09 -16.03
C GLY A 88 -1.32 14.60 -16.23
N ALA A 89 -0.85 13.93 -15.17
CA ALA A 89 -0.39 12.55 -15.19
C ALA A 89 -1.51 11.52 -14.95
N THR A 90 -2.69 11.99 -14.54
CA THR A 90 -3.90 11.16 -14.37
C THR A 90 -4.78 11.09 -15.61
N GLU A 91 -4.56 11.97 -16.58
CA GLU A 91 -5.25 11.93 -17.88
C GLU A 91 -4.79 10.69 -18.63
N THR A 92 -5.70 9.75 -18.91
CA THR A 92 -5.35 8.57 -19.69
C THR A 92 -4.85 9.04 -21.05
N PRO A 93 -3.59 8.76 -21.46
CA PRO A 93 -3.13 9.19 -22.77
C PRO A 93 -4.00 8.52 -23.83
N TYR A 94 -4.83 9.33 -24.50
CA TYR A 94 -5.61 8.88 -25.65
C TYR A 94 -4.64 8.57 -26.79
N CYS A 95 -4.35 7.29 -26.98
CA CYS A 95 -3.66 6.82 -28.18
C CYS A 95 -4.73 6.50 -29.23
N PRO A 96 -4.92 7.33 -30.27
CA PRO A 96 -5.85 7.00 -31.34
C PRO A 96 -5.45 5.64 -31.95
N PRO A 97 -6.42 4.78 -32.31
CA PRO A 97 -6.10 3.50 -32.92
C PRO A 97 -5.23 3.73 -34.14
N VAL A 98 -4.07 3.07 -34.16
CA VAL A 98 -3.09 3.17 -35.25
C VAL A 98 -3.77 2.70 -36.53
N LYS A 99 -4.31 3.63 -37.34
CA LYS A 99 -4.54 3.33 -38.75
C LYS A 99 -3.16 3.05 -39.31
N ALA A 100 -2.91 1.80 -39.67
CA ALA A 100 -1.65 1.31 -40.19
C ALA A 100 -1.13 2.21 -41.31
N PHE A 101 -0.29 3.18 -40.97
CA PHE A 101 0.48 3.94 -41.94
C PHE A 101 1.64 3.04 -42.36
N GLY A 102 1.50 2.40 -43.53
CA GLY A 102 2.62 1.85 -44.28
C GLY A 102 2.71 0.34 -44.43
N ALA A 103 1.63 -0.33 -44.84
CA ALA A 103 1.73 -1.67 -45.44
C ALA A 103 2.05 -1.64 -46.95
N GLU A 104 2.63 -0.54 -47.47
CA GLU A 104 2.72 -0.29 -48.92
C GLU A 104 4.09 0.19 -49.43
N GLN A 105 5.19 -0.06 -48.71
CA GLN A 105 6.56 0.20 -49.23
C GLN A 105 7.46 -1.04 -49.36
N GLN A 106 6.89 -2.25 -49.42
CA GLN A 106 7.63 -3.48 -49.77
C GLN A 106 7.26 -4.06 -51.16
N LYS A 107 6.64 -3.25 -52.04
CA LYS A 107 6.44 -3.60 -53.45
C LYS A 107 6.63 -2.38 -54.36
N ALA A 108 7.86 -1.93 -54.55
CA ALA A 108 8.32 -1.32 -55.81
C ALA A 108 9.81 -0.97 -55.73
N ALA A 109 10.56 -1.47 -56.74
CA ALA A 109 11.97 -1.24 -57.08
C ALA A 109 13.02 -2.05 -56.31
#